data_AF-A0A953RK13-F1
#
_entry.id   AF-A0A953RK13-F1
#
_cell.length_a   1.000
_cell.length_b   1.000
_cell.length_c   1.000
_cell.angle_alpha   90.00
_cell.angle_beta   90.00
_cell.angle_gamma   90.00
#
_symmetry.space_group_name_H-M   'P 1'
#
loop_
_entity.id
_entity.type
_entity.pdbx_description
1 polymer ?
#
loop_
_entity_poly.entity_id
_entity_poly.type
_entity_poly.pdbx_seq_one_letter_code
_entity_poly.pdbx_strand_id
1 'polypeptide(L)'
;MGRWLTWVSHQRLTGWACSQCGWTFPVPAMLTDKEAKSAYDRLAASKFQEHDCSVHGEPAALVDSESFAARARKLVTRGFKPKDAAQITLQEITFENRNDPGAARKAQADAEDFLRRVKDGLI
;
A
#
# COMPACT_ATOMS: atom_id res chain seq x y z
N MET A 1 -1.74 -12.02 -21.28
CA MET A 1 -1.00 -11.01 -20.50
C MET A 1 -0.02 -11.75 -19.60
N GLY A 2 1.28 -11.52 -19.72
CA GLY A 2 2.30 -12.26 -18.96
C GLY A 2 2.43 -11.74 -17.52
N ARG A 3 2.66 -12.64 -16.55
CA ARG A 3 3.13 -12.27 -15.20
C ARG A 3 4.56 -11.77 -15.27
N TRP A 4 4.90 -10.77 -14.47
CA TRP A 4 6.28 -10.31 -14.30
C TRP A 4 6.61 -10.11 -12.82
N LEU A 5 7.90 -10.10 -12.53
CA LEU A 5 8.45 -9.85 -11.20
C LEU A 5 8.54 -8.33 -10.98
N THR A 6 8.00 -7.83 -9.88
CA THR A 6 8.08 -6.41 -9.52
C THR A 6 8.76 -6.24 -8.17
N TRP A 7 9.62 -5.23 -8.06
CA TRP A 7 10.19 -4.85 -6.78
C TRP A 7 9.18 -4.01 -5.99
N VAL A 8 9.02 -4.32 -4.71
CA VAL A 8 8.09 -3.65 -3.80
C VAL A 8 8.84 -3.21 -2.56
N SER A 9 8.64 -1.95 -2.16
CA SER A 9 9.30 -1.35 -0.99
C SER A 9 8.29 -0.51 -0.21
N HIS A 10 7.62 -1.11 0.76
CA HIS A 10 6.69 -0.46 1.69
C HIS A 10 7.13 -0.69 3.15
N GLN A 11 6.52 0.05 4.10
CA GLN A 11 6.89 0.05 5.52
C GLN A 11 6.86 -1.35 6.16
N ARG A 12 6.08 -2.28 5.63
CA ARG A 12 5.93 -3.65 6.15
C ARG A 12 6.56 -4.74 5.27
N LEU A 13 6.92 -4.45 4.03
CA LEU A 13 7.47 -5.43 3.10
C LEU A 13 8.41 -4.77 2.09
N THR A 14 9.67 -5.21 2.10
CA THR A 14 10.65 -4.89 1.06
C THR A 14 11.05 -6.20 0.39
N GLY A 15 10.87 -6.32 -0.92
CA GLY A 15 11.26 -7.50 -1.67
C GLY A 15 10.57 -7.65 -3.02
N TRP A 16 10.62 -8.86 -3.56
CA TRP A 16 10.03 -9.17 -4.86
C TRP A 16 8.57 -9.61 -4.72
N ALA A 17 7.73 -9.23 -5.67
CA ALA A 17 6.33 -9.65 -5.73
C ALA A 17 5.92 -10.02 -7.16
N CYS A 18 4.86 -10.81 -7.29
CA CYS A 18 4.24 -11.11 -8.58
C CYS A 18 3.23 -10.03 -8.96
N SER A 19 3.19 -9.62 -10.23
CA SER A 19 2.21 -8.65 -10.71
C SER A 19 0.77 -9.17 -10.80
N GLN A 20 0.56 -10.49 -10.71
CA GLN A 20 -0.74 -11.13 -10.92
C GLN A 20 -1.35 -11.79 -9.67
N CYS A 21 -0.59 -12.02 -8.61
CA CYS A 21 -1.07 -12.72 -7.41
C CYS A 21 -0.42 -12.19 -6.13
N GLY A 22 -0.86 -12.68 -4.96
CA GLY A 22 -0.35 -12.30 -3.64
C GLY A 22 1.06 -12.82 -3.30
N TRP A 23 1.76 -13.44 -4.25
CA TRP A 23 3.08 -13.99 -4.02
C TRP A 23 4.09 -12.87 -3.73
N THR A 24 4.77 -13.01 -2.59
CA THR A 24 5.82 -12.08 -2.15
C THR A 24 7.03 -12.85 -1.64
N PHE A 25 8.21 -12.28 -1.87
CA PHE A 25 9.49 -12.82 -1.48
C PHE A 25 10.30 -11.72 -0.75
N PRO A 26 10.08 -11.58 0.58
CA PRO A 26 10.60 -10.47 1.37
C PRO A 26 12.11 -10.60 1.61
N VAL A 27 12.83 -9.54 1.28
CA VAL A 27 14.28 -9.47 1.47
C VAL A 27 14.58 -9.33 2.96
N PRO A 28 15.44 -10.20 3.53
CA PRO A 28 15.90 -10.05 4.90
C PRO A 28 16.60 -8.70 5.09
N ALA A 29 16.24 -7.95 6.14
CA ALA A 29 16.80 -6.62 6.43
C ALA A 29 18.34 -6.61 6.59
N MET A 30 18.96 -7.77 6.82
CA MET A 30 20.41 -7.92 6.98
C MET A 30 21.17 -8.14 5.67
N LEU A 31 20.51 -8.10 4.51
CA LEU A 31 21.16 -8.29 3.21
C LEU A 31 21.82 -6.98 2.72
N THR A 32 22.97 -6.63 3.29
CA THR A 32 23.76 -5.44 2.90
C THR A 32 24.74 -5.72 1.77
N ASP A 33 25.19 -6.96 1.61
CA ASP A 33 26.22 -7.35 0.63
C ASP A 33 25.70 -7.41 -0.81
N LYS A 34 26.47 -6.86 -1.75
CA LYS A 34 26.13 -6.80 -3.19
C LYS A 34 26.01 -8.19 -3.82
N GLU A 35 26.88 -9.11 -3.42
CA GLU A 35 26.87 -10.49 -3.89
C GLU A 35 25.65 -11.26 -3.35
N ALA A 36 25.31 -11.04 -2.07
CA ALA A 36 24.11 -11.59 -1.46
C ALA A 36 22.84 -11.10 -2.18
N LYS A 37 22.77 -9.81 -2.53
CA LYS A 37 21.63 -9.26 -3.31
C LYS A 37 21.48 -9.93 -4.67
N SER A 38 22.59 -10.11 -5.41
CA SER A 38 22.54 -10.79 -6.71
C SER A 38 22.15 -12.28 -6.61
N ALA A 39 22.59 -12.98 -5.56
CA ALA A 39 22.14 -14.34 -5.28
C ALA A 39 20.64 -14.37 -4.94
N TYR A 40 20.18 -13.39 -4.17
CA TYR A 40 18.77 -13.24 -3.79
C TYR A 40 17.88 -12.97 -5.00
N ASP A 41 18.30 -12.08 -5.92
CA ASP A 41 17.54 -11.80 -7.15
C ASP A 41 17.41 -13.04 -8.04
N ARG A 42 18.48 -13.85 -8.14
CA ARG A 42 18.44 -15.14 -8.85
C ARG A 42 17.50 -16.13 -8.19
N LEU A 43 17.53 -16.22 -6.85
CA LEU A 43 16.64 -17.07 -6.08
C LEU A 43 15.17 -16.64 -6.25
N ALA A 44 14.91 -15.34 -6.20
CA ALA A 44 13.58 -14.78 -6.40
C ALA A 44 13.04 -15.08 -7.81
N ALA A 45 13.88 -14.96 -8.85
CA ALA A 45 13.51 -15.31 -10.21
C ALA A 45 13.19 -16.81 -10.36
N SER A 46 13.97 -17.70 -9.74
CA SER A 46 13.71 -19.14 -9.73
C SER A 46 12.41 -19.47 -8.99
N LYS A 47 12.19 -18.90 -7.81
CA LYS A 47 10.94 -19.10 -7.05
C LYS A 47 9.72 -18.51 -7.75
N PHE A 48 9.90 -17.42 -8.50
CA PHE A 48 8.87 -16.85 -9.36
C PHE A 48 8.51 -17.77 -10.54
N GLN A 49 9.41 -18.60 -11.06
CA GLN A 49 9.05 -19.59 -12.06
C GLN A 49 8.27 -20.76 -11.46
N GLU A 50 8.66 -21.19 -10.26
CA GLU A 50 8.05 -22.31 -9.53
C GLU A 50 6.67 -22.00 -8.95
N HIS A 51 6.37 -20.74 -8.61
CA HIS A 51 5.10 -20.42 -7.97
C HIS A 51 3.90 -20.55 -8.93
N ASP A 52 2.79 -21.02 -8.40
CA ASP A 52 1.49 -21.03 -9.06
C ASP A 52 0.64 -19.86 -8.56
N CYS A 53 0.29 -18.94 -9.47
CA CYS A 53 -0.55 -17.79 -9.12
C CYS A 53 -1.90 -18.22 -8.53
N SER A 54 -2.42 -19.38 -8.93
CA SER A 54 -3.72 -19.90 -8.49
C SER A 54 -3.75 -20.20 -6.99
N VAL A 55 -2.60 -20.50 -6.39
CA VAL A 55 -2.48 -20.83 -4.96
C VAL A 55 -2.38 -19.57 -4.09
N HIS A 56 -1.81 -18.49 -4.65
CA HIS A 56 -1.51 -17.28 -3.88
C HIS A 56 -2.66 -16.26 -3.84
N GLY A 57 -3.81 -16.60 -4.42
CA GLY A 57 -4.98 -15.72 -4.49
C GLY A 57 -4.71 -14.44 -5.25
N GLU A 58 -5.72 -13.55 -5.28
CA GLU A 58 -5.51 -12.20 -5.78
C GLU A 58 -4.35 -11.54 -5.02
N PRO A 59 -3.56 -10.66 -5.69
CA PRO A 59 -2.63 -9.81 -4.98
C PRO A 59 -3.41 -9.18 -3.83
N ALA A 60 -2.96 -9.39 -2.60
CA ALA A 60 -3.44 -8.59 -1.48
C ALA A 60 -3.12 -7.17 -1.89
N ALA A 61 -4.12 -6.48 -2.46
CA ALA A 61 -3.97 -5.20 -3.13
C ALA A 61 -3.38 -4.29 -2.08
N LEU A 62 -2.06 -4.07 -2.13
CA LEU A 62 -1.22 -3.58 -1.04
C LEU A 62 -2.08 -2.76 -0.08
N VAL A 63 -2.65 -3.42 0.93
CA VAL A 63 -3.68 -2.82 1.80
C VAL A 63 -3.02 -1.89 2.82
N ASP A 64 -1.83 -1.41 2.44
CA ASP A 64 -1.08 -0.32 3.03
C ASP A 64 -1.41 1.01 2.32
N SER A 65 -2.38 1.03 1.39
CA SER A 65 -3.23 2.22 1.30
C SER A 65 -4.12 2.22 2.55
N GLU A 66 -3.51 2.58 3.67
CA GLU A 66 -4.21 2.84 4.94
C GLU A 66 -5.42 3.69 4.56
N SER A 67 -6.62 3.14 4.78
CA SER A 67 -7.85 3.76 4.27
C SER A 67 -7.93 5.20 4.73
N PHE A 68 -8.57 6.08 3.94
CA PHE A 68 -8.73 7.49 4.28
C PHE A 68 -9.09 7.68 5.77
N ALA A 69 -10.07 6.90 6.24
CA ALA A 69 -10.52 6.96 7.62
C ALA A 69 -9.46 6.53 8.65
N ALA A 70 -8.61 5.54 8.35
CA ALA A 70 -7.54 5.13 9.24
C ALA A 70 -6.46 6.22 9.37
N ARG A 71 -6.07 6.84 8.27
CA ARG A 71 -5.14 7.98 8.25
C ARG A 71 -5.70 9.20 8.97
N ALA A 72 -6.95 9.55 8.68
CA ALA A 72 -7.63 10.66 9.33
C ALA A 72 -7.80 10.42 10.85
N ARG A 73 -8.16 9.19 11.28
CA ARG A 73 -8.23 8.83 12.71
C ARG A 73 -6.90 9.03 13.43
N LYS A 74 -5.79 8.62 12.82
CA LYS A 74 -4.45 8.78 13.40
C LYS A 74 -4.12 10.25 13.68
N LEU A 75 -4.55 11.16 12.80
CA LEU A 75 -4.42 12.60 13.03
C LEU A 75 -5.35 13.07 14.16
N VAL A 76 -6.59 12.59 14.22
CA VAL A 76 -7.52 12.91 15.32
C VAL A 76 -6.97 12.47 16.68
N THR A 77 -6.43 11.25 16.79
CA THR A 77 -5.79 10.75 18.02
C THR A 77 -4.57 11.58 18.43
N ARG A 78 -3.89 12.24 17.48
CA ARG A 78 -2.80 13.18 17.73
C ARG A 78 -3.27 14.57 18.14
N GLY A 79 -4.58 14.79 18.28
CA GLY A 79 -5.17 16.05 18.73
C GLY A 79 -5.63 16.99 17.61
N PHE A 80 -5.57 16.57 16.35
CA PHE A 80 -6.10 17.37 15.24
C PHE A 80 -7.63 17.33 15.23
N LYS A 81 -8.26 18.43 14.82
CA LYS A 81 -9.72 18.44 14.62
C LYS A 81 -10.05 17.51 13.44
N PRO A 82 -11.18 16.79 13.48
CA PRO A 82 -11.60 15.89 12.40
C PRO A 82 -11.63 16.54 11.01
N LYS A 83 -12.01 17.81 10.93
CA LYS A 83 -12.00 18.59 9.68
C LYS A 83 -10.56 18.79 9.14
N ASP A 84 -9.63 19.14 10.02
CA ASP A 84 -8.23 19.37 9.65
C ASP A 84 -7.56 18.04 9.27
N ALA A 85 -7.86 16.97 10.02
CA ALA A 85 -7.39 15.61 9.74
C ALA A 85 -7.86 15.12 8.36
N ALA A 86 -9.12 15.35 8.01
CA ALA A 86 -9.65 14.99 6.69
C ALA A 86 -8.98 15.79 5.57
N GLN A 87 -8.76 17.10 5.77
CA GLN A 87 -8.11 17.95 4.78
C GLN A 87 -6.64 17.55 4.54
N ILE A 88 -5.89 17.27 5.60
CA ILE A 88 -4.49 16.82 5.50
C ILE A 88 -4.43 15.49 4.74
N THR A 89 -5.31 14.54 5.10
CA THR A 89 -5.37 13.22 4.46
C THR A 89 -5.70 13.34 2.98
N LEU A 90 -6.65 14.21 2.61
CA LEU A 90 -7.02 14.48 1.22
C LEU A 90 -5.85 15.04 0.40
N GLN A 91 -5.10 15.99 0.97
CA GLN A 91 -3.93 16.57 0.31
C GLN A 91 -2.84 15.53 0.10
N GLU A 92 -2.49 14.75 1.13
CA GLU A 92 -1.53 13.66 1.02
C GLU A 92 -1.92 12.65 -0.07
N ILE A 93 -3.18 12.20 -0.14
CA ILE A 93 -3.64 11.26 -1.20
C ILE A 93 -3.50 11.88 -2.59
N THR A 94 -3.81 13.17 -2.71
CA THR A 94 -3.72 13.89 -3.97
C THR A 94 -2.27 14.02 -4.44
N PHE A 95 -1.34 14.30 -3.53
CA PHE A 95 0.10 14.33 -3.81
C PHE A 95 0.66 12.95 -4.17
N GLU A 96 0.29 11.91 -3.43
CA GLU A 96 0.72 10.52 -3.68
C GLU A 96 0.30 10.04 -5.07
N ASN A 97 -0.88 10.43 -5.54
CA ASN A 97 -1.44 10.03 -6.83
C ASN A 97 -1.11 10.99 -7.98
N ARG A 98 -0.10 11.86 -7.84
CA ARG A 98 0.33 12.82 -8.89
C ARG A 98 -0.83 13.67 -9.45
N ASN A 99 -1.77 14.08 -8.60
CA ASN A 99 -2.99 14.80 -8.99
C ASN A 99 -3.91 14.03 -9.97
N ASP A 100 -3.93 12.69 -9.92
CA ASP A 100 -4.91 11.93 -10.68
C ASP A 100 -6.35 12.34 -10.29
N PRO A 101 -7.19 12.77 -11.25
CA PRO A 101 -8.52 13.29 -10.96
C PRO A 101 -9.49 12.21 -10.46
N GLY A 102 -9.26 10.93 -10.76
CA GLY A 102 -10.07 9.82 -10.26
C GLY A 102 -9.79 9.55 -8.78
N ALA A 103 -8.51 9.49 -8.41
CA ALA A 103 -8.07 9.34 -7.03
C ALA A 103 -8.51 10.52 -6.16
N ALA A 104 -8.43 11.76 -6.68
CA ALA A 104 -8.87 12.96 -5.97
C ALA A 104 -10.38 12.96 -5.68
N ARG A 105 -11.21 12.58 -6.66
CA ARG A 105 -12.68 12.46 -6.46
C ARG A 105 -13.04 11.41 -5.43
N LYS A 106 -12.37 10.25 -5.48
CA LYS A 106 -12.57 9.18 -4.49
C LYS A 106 -12.19 9.66 -3.08
N ALA A 107 -11.04 10.31 -2.95
CA ALA A 107 -10.58 10.84 -1.67
C ALA A 107 -11.51 11.94 -1.10
N GLN A 108 -12.13 12.75 -1.96
CA GLN A 108 -13.15 13.71 -1.53
C GLN A 108 -14.40 13.01 -0.98
N ALA A 109 -14.92 11.99 -1.68
CA ALA A 109 -16.06 11.23 -1.19
C ALA A 109 -15.77 10.54 0.15
N ASP A 110 -14.57 9.98 0.30
CA ASP A 110 -14.13 9.35 1.54
C ASP A 110 -13.98 10.37 2.69
N ALA A 111 -13.56 11.60 2.38
CA ALA A 111 -13.48 12.70 3.35
C ALA A 111 -14.86 13.12 3.87
N GLU A 112 -15.84 13.22 2.98
CA GLU A 112 -17.22 13.55 3.35
C GLU A 112 -17.86 12.45 4.19
N ASP A 113 -17.65 11.17 3.83
CA ASP A 113 -18.14 10.03 4.62
C ASP A 113 -17.51 9.99 6.01
N PHE A 114 -16.20 10.25 6.10
CA PHE A 114 -15.50 10.34 7.37
C PHE A 114 -16.09 11.43 8.26
N LEU A 115 -16.27 12.65 7.75
CA LEU A 115 -16.82 13.76 8.53
C LEU A 115 -18.28 13.51 8.95
N ARG A 116 -19.08 12.88 8.09
CA ARG A 116 -20.44 12.45 8.44
C ARG A 116 -20.42 11.46 9.60
N ARG A 117 -19.59 10.42 9.52
CA ARG A 117 -19.46 9.41 10.58
C ARG A 117 -18.93 9.98 11.89
N VAL A 118 -18.03 10.96 11.84
CA VAL A 118 -17.59 11.68 13.04
C VAL A 118 -18.75 12.45 13.67
N LYS A 119 -19.57 13.13 12.85
CA LYS A 119 -20.75 13.84 13.33
C LYS A 119 -21.78 12.91 13.98
N ASP A 120 -21.91 11.69 13.45
CA ASP A 120 -22.81 10.65 13.97
C ASP A 120 -22.23 9.90 15.19
N GLY A 121 -21.00 10.22 15.62
CA GLY A 121 -20.34 9.57 16.76
C GLY A 121 -19.91 8.12 16.51
N LEU A 122 -19.75 7.73 15.24
CA LEU A 122 -19.44 6.36 14.82
C LEU A 122 -17.92 6.07 14.69
N ILE A 123 -17.07 6.97 15.20
CA ILE A 123 -15.60 6.96 15.03
C ILE A 123 -14.92 7.22 16.38
#